data_AF-A0A1N7H125-F1
#
_entry.id   AF-A0A1N7H125-F1
#
_cell.length_a   1.000
_cell.length_b   1.000
_cell.length_c   1.000
_cell.angle_alpha   90.00
_cell.angle_beta   90.00
_cell.angle_gamma   90.00
#
_symmetry.space_group_name_H-M   'P 1'
#
loop_
_entity.id
_entity.type
_entity.pdbx_description
1 polymer ?
#
loop_
_entity_poly.entity_id
_entity_poly.type
_entity_poly.pdbx_seq_one_letter_code
_entity_poly.pdbx_strand_id
1 'polypeptide(L)'
;MTGPDSADAYQLATIDDIPGEVLAAPGNLLRDFFPPDRDYAVVAHLSEVLHTMPATGWRLIQHRDNNDLRRDTIAAPSHLTPGAWIVLYSTRGGDGRWIISTGGEGWTFPAVPTRSHRRRDLRLQLGETTSQVGTAPLIYPTLTNTGTTAWHNVADDTPTVLVWILDTNGAPIAERGFMTWGSVGTLPDLEPGESTVLYAADLKTPNAESLPPGTYTLTGMLHSLGLRTEPGSLHIT
;
A
#
# COMPACT_ATOMS: atom_id res chain seq x y z
N MET A 1 14.05 -4.54 -24.18
CA MET A 1 13.28 -5.59 -23.48
C MET A 1 12.21 -4.89 -22.67
N THR A 2 11.04 -4.71 -23.28
CA THR A 2 9.83 -4.24 -22.63
C THR A 2 9.14 -5.47 -22.04
N GLY A 3 9.00 -5.51 -20.71
CA GLY A 3 8.19 -6.52 -20.04
C GLY A 3 6.72 -6.43 -20.51
N PRO A 4 5.91 -7.47 -20.29
CA PRO A 4 4.52 -7.46 -20.73
C PRO A 4 3.81 -6.25 -20.12
N ASP A 5 3.13 -5.47 -20.96
CA ASP A 5 2.29 -4.35 -20.54
C ASP A 5 1.33 -4.82 -19.44
N SER A 6 1.48 -4.24 -18.25
CA SER A 6 0.68 -4.50 -17.05
C SER A 6 -0.73 -3.89 -17.13
N ALA A 7 -1.31 -3.85 -18.34
CA ALA A 7 -2.50 -3.03 -18.62
C ALA A 7 -3.72 -3.44 -17.77
N ASP A 8 -3.78 -4.70 -17.32
CA ASP A 8 -4.92 -5.25 -16.59
C ASP A 8 -4.56 -5.76 -15.19
N ALA A 9 -3.50 -5.26 -14.54
CA ALA A 9 -3.21 -5.64 -13.15
C ALA A 9 -4.03 -4.78 -12.16
N TYR A 10 -4.48 -5.42 -11.06
CA TYR A 10 -5.34 -4.81 -10.06
C TYR A 10 -4.80 -4.96 -8.63
N GLN A 11 -5.23 -4.06 -7.77
CA GLN A 11 -5.10 -4.15 -6.33
C GLN A 11 -6.46 -4.54 -5.72
N LEU A 12 -6.43 -5.46 -4.75
CA LEU A 12 -7.54 -5.77 -3.85
C LEU A 12 -7.04 -5.77 -2.41
N ALA A 13 -7.66 -4.96 -1.55
CA ALA A 13 -7.20 -4.74 -0.18
C ALA A 13 -5.69 -4.39 -0.14
N THR A 14 -4.90 -5.20 0.55
CA THR A 14 -3.43 -5.04 0.67
C THR A 14 -2.64 -5.81 -0.39
N ILE A 15 -3.32 -6.54 -1.28
CA ILE A 15 -2.70 -7.33 -2.34
C ILE A 15 -2.64 -6.49 -3.61
N ASP A 16 -1.44 -6.29 -4.12
CA ASP A 16 -1.16 -5.60 -5.39
C ASP A 16 -0.79 -6.61 -6.48
N ASP A 17 -0.75 -6.14 -7.73
CA ASP A 17 -0.34 -6.91 -8.91
C ASP A 17 -1.15 -8.19 -9.18
N ILE A 18 -2.45 -8.18 -8.90
CA ILE A 18 -3.37 -9.27 -9.25
C ILE A 18 -3.68 -9.20 -10.75
N PRO A 19 -3.37 -10.24 -11.55
CA PRO A 19 -3.68 -10.22 -12.97
C PRO A 19 -5.20 -10.16 -13.23
N GLY A 20 -5.62 -9.37 -14.19
CA GLY A 20 -7.04 -9.16 -14.51
C GLY A 20 -7.74 -10.44 -14.95
N GLU A 21 -7.03 -11.34 -15.63
CA GLU A 21 -7.54 -12.66 -16.00
C GLU A 21 -7.87 -13.53 -14.79
N VAL A 22 -7.17 -13.35 -13.65
CA VAL A 22 -7.50 -14.06 -12.41
C VAL A 22 -8.85 -13.59 -11.90
N LEU A 23 -9.09 -12.28 -11.88
CA LEU A 23 -10.37 -11.71 -11.46
C LEU A 23 -11.51 -12.04 -12.44
N ALA A 24 -11.21 -12.16 -13.73
CA ALA A 24 -12.19 -12.51 -14.76
C ALA A 24 -12.50 -14.02 -14.84
N ALA A 25 -11.59 -14.90 -14.40
CA ALA A 25 -11.75 -16.35 -14.47
C ALA A 25 -13.02 -16.84 -13.76
N PRO A 26 -13.63 -17.97 -14.15
CA PRO A 26 -14.68 -18.60 -13.34
C PRO A 26 -14.19 -18.87 -11.92
N GLY A 27 -15.03 -18.62 -10.91
CA GLY A 27 -14.68 -18.91 -9.53
C GLY A 27 -15.11 -20.31 -9.08
N ASN A 28 -14.52 -20.78 -7.99
CA ASN A 28 -14.78 -22.07 -7.37
C ASN A 28 -15.71 -21.93 -6.16
N LEU A 29 -16.02 -23.05 -5.50
CA LEU A 29 -16.79 -23.04 -4.26
C LEU A 29 -15.89 -22.67 -3.09
N LEU A 30 -16.46 -21.97 -2.09
CA LEU A 30 -15.71 -21.61 -0.88
C LEU A 30 -15.11 -22.83 -0.18
N ARG A 31 -15.89 -23.92 -0.12
CA ARG A 31 -15.49 -25.19 0.49
C ARG A 31 -14.29 -25.86 -0.17
N ASP A 32 -13.98 -25.51 -1.42
CA ASP A 32 -12.83 -26.08 -2.13
C ASP A 32 -11.51 -25.47 -1.61
N PHE A 33 -11.57 -24.25 -1.06
CA PHE A 33 -10.45 -23.61 -0.38
C PHE A 33 -10.38 -23.96 1.12
N PHE A 34 -11.53 -24.23 1.73
CA PHE A 34 -11.65 -24.61 3.12
C PHE A 34 -12.28 -25.99 3.29
N PRO A 35 -11.56 -27.08 2.95
CA PRO A 35 -12.10 -28.42 3.07
C PRO A 35 -12.38 -28.76 4.54
N PRO A 36 -13.49 -29.47 4.84
CA PRO A 36 -14.04 -29.63 6.18
C PRO A 36 -13.24 -30.58 7.10
N ASP A 37 -12.25 -31.29 6.54
CA ASP A 37 -11.36 -32.22 7.23
C ASP A 37 -10.15 -31.53 7.89
N ARG A 38 -9.98 -30.22 7.66
CA ARG A 38 -8.92 -29.43 8.31
C ARG A 38 -9.43 -28.78 9.60
N ASP A 39 -8.53 -28.67 10.57
CA ASP A 39 -8.77 -27.94 11.82
C ASP A 39 -8.57 -26.43 11.59
N TYR A 40 -9.65 -25.66 11.72
CA TYR A 40 -9.65 -24.21 11.55
C TYR A 40 -9.90 -23.47 12.87
N ALA A 41 -9.02 -22.54 13.19
CA ALA A 41 -9.32 -21.44 14.09
C ALA A 41 -9.96 -20.30 13.28
N VAL A 42 -11.27 -20.11 13.44
CA VAL A 42 -11.98 -18.97 12.85
C VAL A 42 -11.90 -17.80 13.84
N VAL A 43 -11.44 -16.63 13.39
CA VAL A 43 -11.50 -15.42 14.23
C VAL A 43 -12.95 -15.14 14.59
N ALA A 44 -13.28 -14.85 15.86
CA ALA A 44 -14.66 -14.83 16.37
C ALA A 44 -15.67 -14.04 15.52
N HIS A 45 -15.25 -12.92 14.91
CA HIS A 45 -16.11 -12.13 14.02
C HIS A 45 -16.41 -12.79 12.66
N LEU A 46 -15.56 -13.71 12.20
CA LEU A 46 -15.72 -14.39 10.93
C LEU A 46 -16.81 -15.47 11.00
N SER A 47 -16.98 -16.18 12.12
CA SER A 47 -18.06 -17.16 12.27
C SER A 47 -19.45 -16.55 12.11
N GLU A 48 -19.62 -15.30 12.54
CA GLU A 48 -20.86 -14.54 12.39
C GLU A 48 -21.09 -14.07 10.95
N VAL A 49 -20.06 -14.04 10.10
CA VAL A 49 -20.15 -13.46 8.74
C VAL A 49 -20.01 -14.53 7.66
N LEU A 50 -19.50 -15.74 7.97
CA LEU A 50 -19.38 -16.84 7.00
C LEU A 50 -20.72 -17.17 6.32
N HIS A 51 -21.84 -17.06 7.03
CA HIS A 51 -23.17 -17.32 6.46
C HIS A 51 -23.63 -16.26 5.46
N THR A 52 -23.03 -15.06 5.49
CA THR A 52 -23.28 -14.01 4.51
C THR A 52 -22.30 -14.07 3.35
N MET A 53 -21.36 -15.01 3.30
CA MET A 53 -20.40 -15.08 2.20
C MET A 53 -21.00 -15.78 0.97
N PRO A 54 -20.57 -15.38 -0.25
CA PRO A 54 -21.01 -16.06 -1.47
C PRO A 54 -20.54 -17.53 -1.43
N ALA A 55 -21.41 -18.47 -1.80
CA ALA A 55 -21.05 -19.89 -1.83
C ALA A 55 -20.12 -20.26 -2.99
N THR A 56 -20.13 -19.45 -4.06
CA THR A 56 -19.40 -19.65 -5.34
C THR A 56 -18.65 -18.38 -5.71
N GLY A 57 -17.75 -18.46 -6.70
CA GLY A 57 -17.05 -17.29 -7.23
C GLY A 57 -15.67 -17.04 -6.61
N TRP A 58 -15.14 -17.99 -5.84
CA TRP A 58 -13.86 -17.83 -5.13
C TRP A 58 -12.66 -18.15 -6.01
N ARG A 59 -11.64 -17.31 -5.96
CA ARG A 59 -10.38 -17.44 -6.71
C ARG A 59 -9.20 -17.30 -5.76
N LEU A 60 -8.14 -18.07 -6.01
CA LEU A 60 -6.85 -17.84 -5.37
C LEU A 60 -6.17 -16.64 -6.03
N ILE A 61 -6.06 -15.54 -5.30
CA ILE A 61 -5.43 -14.31 -5.81
C ILE A 61 -3.95 -14.21 -5.44
N GLN A 62 -3.54 -14.88 -4.37
CA GLN A 62 -2.14 -14.97 -3.98
C GLN A 62 -1.88 -16.22 -3.16
N HIS A 63 -0.74 -16.86 -3.42
CA HIS A 63 -0.20 -17.95 -2.60
C HIS A 63 1.20 -17.54 -2.14
N ARG A 64 1.44 -17.57 -0.82
CA ARG A 64 2.77 -17.40 -0.24
C ARG A 64 3.10 -18.66 0.53
N ASP A 65 4.23 -19.26 0.22
CA ASP A 65 4.75 -20.43 0.92
C ASP A 65 6.20 -20.18 1.27
N ASN A 66 6.43 -19.71 2.50
CA ASN A 66 7.76 -19.36 2.98
C ASN A 66 8.03 -20.18 4.24
N ASN A 67 8.86 -21.23 4.15
CA ASN A 67 9.41 -22.19 5.16
C ASN A 67 8.66 -22.48 6.49
N ASP A 68 7.93 -21.54 7.09
CA ASP A 68 7.13 -21.67 8.32
C ASP A 68 5.72 -21.04 8.23
N LEU A 69 5.39 -20.29 7.17
CA LEU A 69 4.10 -19.63 6.98
C LEU A 69 3.60 -19.82 5.56
N ARG A 70 2.59 -20.69 5.42
CA ARG A 70 1.75 -20.74 4.23
C ARG A 70 0.58 -19.77 4.41
N ARG A 71 0.43 -18.85 3.47
CA ARG A 71 -0.68 -17.91 3.38
C ARG A 71 -1.33 -17.96 2.00
N ASP A 72 -2.59 -18.37 1.97
CA ASP A 72 -3.43 -18.31 0.78
C ASP A 72 -4.35 -17.10 0.92
N THR A 73 -4.36 -16.22 -0.08
CA THR A 73 -5.33 -15.14 -0.17
C THR A 73 -6.32 -15.49 -1.27
N ILE A 74 -7.60 -15.54 -0.91
CA ILE A 74 -8.69 -15.84 -1.83
C ILE A 74 -9.68 -14.68 -1.88
N ALA A 75 -10.32 -14.51 -3.03
CA ALA A 75 -11.33 -13.47 -3.20
C ALA A 75 -12.53 -13.92 -4.02
N ALA A 76 -13.69 -13.32 -3.75
CA ALA A 76 -14.91 -13.50 -4.51
C ALA A 76 -15.65 -12.17 -4.67
N PRO A 77 -16.41 -11.96 -5.77
CA PRO A 77 -17.27 -10.79 -5.91
C PRO A 77 -18.27 -10.71 -4.77
N SER A 78 -18.46 -9.51 -4.23
CA SER A 78 -19.48 -9.26 -3.23
C SER A 78 -20.88 -9.32 -3.87
N HIS A 79 -21.79 -10.05 -3.24
CA HIS A 79 -23.21 -10.02 -3.60
C HIS A 79 -23.96 -8.88 -2.88
N LEU A 80 -23.34 -8.26 -1.86
CA LEU A 80 -23.90 -7.12 -1.11
C LEU A 80 -23.53 -5.77 -1.72
N THR A 81 -22.37 -5.70 -2.39
CA THR A 81 -21.82 -4.45 -2.91
C THR A 81 -21.34 -4.67 -4.34
N PRO A 82 -22.12 -4.28 -5.36
CA PRO A 82 -21.74 -4.41 -6.76
C PRO A 82 -20.38 -3.77 -7.03
N GLY A 83 -19.50 -4.46 -7.77
CA GLY A 83 -18.15 -4.00 -8.10
C GLY A 83 -17.09 -4.19 -7.00
N ALA A 84 -17.48 -4.58 -5.79
CA ALA A 84 -16.56 -4.87 -4.71
C ALA A 84 -16.28 -6.39 -4.58
N TRP A 85 -15.20 -6.71 -3.85
CA TRP A 85 -14.68 -8.05 -3.65
C TRP A 85 -14.50 -8.35 -2.18
N ILE A 86 -14.91 -9.53 -1.76
CA ILE A 86 -14.60 -10.06 -0.42
C ILE A 86 -13.25 -10.74 -0.49
N VAL A 87 -12.37 -10.45 0.47
CA VAL A 87 -11.01 -11.03 0.54
C VAL A 87 -10.83 -11.77 1.85
N LEU A 88 -10.43 -13.04 1.76
CA LEU A 88 -10.08 -13.89 2.89
C LEU A 88 -8.61 -14.27 2.84
N TYR A 89 -8.01 -14.38 4.01
CA TYR A 89 -6.67 -14.89 4.22
C TYR A 89 -6.77 -16.19 5.00
N SER A 90 -6.12 -17.22 4.48
CA SER A 90 -5.90 -18.47 5.17
C SER A 90 -4.42 -18.54 5.53
N THR A 91 -4.09 -18.66 6.81
CA THR A 91 -2.70 -18.78 7.27
C THR A 91 -2.57 -20.03 8.12
N ARG A 92 -1.53 -20.83 7.91
CA ARG A 92 -1.22 -21.92 8.83
C ARG A 92 -0.48 -21.35 10.04
N GLY A 93 -1.07 -21.48 11.23
CA GLY A 93 -0.46 -21.10 12.49
C GLY A 93 0.66 -22.06 12.90
N GLY A 94 1.54 -21.61 13.79
CA GLY A 94 2.65 -22.43 14.31
C GLY A 94 2.21 -23.64 15.14
N ASP A 95 0.96 -23.67 15.60
CA ASP A 95 0.32 -24.82 16.25
C ASP A 95 -0.26 -25.83 15.26
N GLY A 96 -0.08 -25.60 13.95
CA GLY A 96 -0.54 -26.47 12.88
C GLY A 96 -1.98 -26.24 12.41
N ARG A 97 -2.77 -25.41 13.11
CA ARG A 97 -4.14 -25.06 12.73
C ARG A 97 -4.18 -24.01 11.64
N TRP A 98 -5.27 -24.00 10.88
CA TRP A 98 -5.50 -22.97 9.87
C TRP A 98 -6.30 -21.81 10.47
N ILE A 99 -5.76 -20.61 10.37
CA ILE A 99 -6.44 -19.38 10.77
C ILE A 99 -7.07 -18.76 9.52
N ILE A 100 -8.38 -18.53 9.56
CA ILE A 100 -9.07 -17.76 8.52
C ILE A 100 -9.38 -16.38 9.08
N SER A 101 -8.95 -15.36 8.34
CA SER A 101 -9.23 -13.96 8.63
C SER A 101 -9.61 -13.22 7.37
N THR A 102 -9.97 -11.95 7.52
CA THR A 102 -10.41 -11.08 6.43
C THR A 102 -9.53 -9.84 6.35
N GLY A 103 -9.75 -9.01 5.34
CA GLY A 103 -8.92 -7.83 5.07
C GLY A 103 -9.09 -6.61 5.96
N GLY A 104 -9.93 -6.66 7.00
CA GLY A 104 -10.16 -5.51 7.89
C GLY A 104 -11.65 -5.12 8.00
N GLU A 105 -11.91 -3.94 8.55
CA GLU A 105 -13.25 -3.37 8.66
C GLU A 105 -13.86 -3.13 7.27
N GLY A 106 -15.15 -3.46 7.10
CA GLY A 106 -15.87 -3.29 5.83
C GLY A 106 -15.92 -4.52 4.92
N TRP A 107 -14.98 -5.48 5.06
CA TRP A 107 -14.91 -6.81 4.41
C TRP A 107 -15.01 -6.86 2.87
N THR A 108 -15.32 -5.75 2.20
CA THR A 108 -15.45 -5.61 0.75
C THR A 108 -14.47 -4.54 0.25
N PHE A 109 -13.83 -4.83 -0.88
CA PHE A 109 -12.76 -4.01 -1.44
C PHE A 109 -13.03 -3.79 -2.93
N PRO A 110 -12.99 -2.56 -3.45
CA PRO A 110 -13.05 -2.34 -4.89
C PRO A 110 -11.80 -2.93 -5.57
N ALA A 111 -11.96 -3.51 -6.75
CA ALA A 111 -10.84 -3.81 -7.63
C ALA A 111 -10.39 -2.50 -8.31
N VAL A 112 -9.22 -2.02 -7.95
CA VAL A 112 -8.65 -0.76 -8.47
C VAL A 112 -7.37 -1.06 -9.24
N PRO A 113 -6.93 -0.22 -10.20
CA PRO A 113 -5.65 -0.42 -10.89
C PRO A 113 -4.49 -0.53 -9.89
N THR A 114 -3.40 -1.24 -10.19
CA THR A 114 -2.25 -1.37 -9.26
C THR A 114 -1.64 -0.04 -8.83
N ARG A 115 -0.89 -0.04 -7.71
CA ARG A 115 -0.14 1.16 -7.30
C ARG A 115 0.82 1.64 -8.38
N SER A 116 1.47 0.70 -9.08
CA SER A 116 2.36 1.00 -10.19
C SER A 116 1.66 1.73 -11.33
N HIS A 117 0.44 1.31 -11.68
CA HIS A 117 -0.36 2.01 -12.69
C HIS A 117 -0.80 3.38 -12.18
N ARG A 118 -1.36 3.45 -10.96
CA ARG A 118 -1.85 4.72 -10.39
C ARG A 118 -0.76 5.77 -10.24
N ARG A 119 0.48 5.38 -9.94
CA ARG A 119 1.59 6.35 -9.77
C ARG A 119 2.34 6.73 -11.04
N ARG A 120 2.04 6.08 -12.18
CA ARG A 120 2.86 6.16 -13.41
C ARG A 120 3.13 7.59 -13.85
N ASP A 121 2.09 8.43 -13.79
CA ASP A 121 2.11 9.78 -14.31
C ASP A 121 2.19 10.84 -13.19
N LEU A 122 2.50 10.41 -11.97
CA LEU A 122 2.69 11.27 -10.80
C LEU A 122 4.18 11.50 -10.51
N ARG A 123 4.51 12.71 -10.08
CA ARG A 123 5.85 13.08 -9.61
C ARG A 123 5.78 13.63 -8.19
N LEU A 124 6.66 13.16 -7.32
CA LEU A 124 6.79 13.62 -5.95
C LEU A 124 8.14 14.32 -5.75
N GLN A 125 8.14 15.53 -5.20
CA GLN A 125 9.34 16.36 -5.03
C GLN A 125 9.44 16.89 -3.59
N LEU A 126 10.65 16.92 -3.02
CA LEU A 126 10.89 17.41 -1.65
C LEU A 126 11.33 18.88 -1.56
N GLY A 127 11.63 19.52 -2.70
CA GLY A 127 12.11 20.91 -2.77
C GLY A 127 13.44 21.13 -2.05
N GLU A 128 13.83 22.40 -1.96
CA GLU A 128 14.92 22.85 -1.09
C GLU A 128 14.33 23.21 0.28
N THR A 129 14.86 22.62 1.35
CA THR A 129 14.41 22.88 2.72
C THR A 129 15.54 23.50 3.54
N THR A 130 15.22 24.46 4.40
CA THR A 130 16.17 25.04 5.36
C THR A 130 15.69 24.79 6.78
N SER A 131 16.59 24.43 7.69
CA SER A 131 16.32 24.23 9.12
C SER A 131 17.42 24.87 9.96
N GLN A 132 17.14 25.15 11.23
CA GLN A 132 18.14 25.61 12.19
C GLN A 132 18.73 24.41 12.95
N VAL A 133 19.98 24.53 13.40
CA VAL A 133 20.55 23.57 14.36
C VAL A 133 19.66 23.47 15.60
N GLY A 134 19.42 22.25 16.07
CA GLY A 134 18.60 21.99 17.26
C GLY A 134 17.10 21.90 16.98
N THR A 135 16.66 22.06 15.72
CA THR A 135 15.25 21.91 15.33
C THR A 135 15.06 20.78 14.31
N ALA A 136 14.02 19.97 14.50
CA ALA A 136 13.62 18.97 13.51
C ALA A 136 13.14 19.69 12.21
N PRO A 137 13.69 19.32 11.04
CA PRO A 137 13.32 19.98 9.79
C PRO A 137 11.88 19.64 9.41
N LEU A 138 11.11 20.68 9.04
CA LEU A 138 9.77 20.52 8.47
C LEU A 138 9.88 20.50 6.94
N ILE A 139 9.50 19.38 6.35
CA ILE A 139 9.65 19.13 4.90
C ILE A 139 8.25 19.00 4.31
N TYR A 140 7.94 19.80 3.30
CA TYR A 140 6.62 19.83 2.64
C TYR A 140 6.75 19.34 1.19
N PRO A 141 6.43 18.06 0.92
CA PRO A 141 6.51 17.50 -0.42
C PRO A 141 5.46 18.11 -1.34
N THR A 142 5.78 18.22 -2.62
CA THR A 142 4.84 18.57 -3.69
C THR A 142 4.56 17.33 -4.53
N LEU A 143 3.28 17.02 -4.73
CA LEU A 143 2.81 15.99 -5.65
C LEU A 143 2.25 16.66 -6.90
N THR A 144 2.72 16.25 -8.07
CA THR A 144 2.33 16.80 -9.37
C THR A 144 1.81 15.71 -10.27
N ASN A 145 0.70 15.96 -10.96
CA ASN A 145 0.28 15.15 -12.10
C ASN A 145 1.04 15.62 -13.35
N THR A 146 1.96 14.78 -13.81
CA THR A 146 2.78 15.03 -15.01
C THR A 146 2.19 14.43 -16.29
N GLY A 147 1.08 13.71 -16.17
CA GLY A 147 0.38 13.10 -17.29
C GLY A 147 -0.42 14.10 -18.12
N THR A 148 -0.96 13.60 -19.23
CA THR A 148 -1.85 14.38 -20.12
C THR A 148 -3.33 14.20 -19.79
N THR A 149 -3.66 13.38 -18.79
CA THR A 149 -5.03 13.10 -18.33
C THR A 149 -5.16 13.39 -16.84
N ALA A 150 -6.36 13.71 -16.40
CA ALA A 150 -6.65 13.85 -14.97
C ALA A 150 -6.28 12.56 -14.23
N TRP A 151 -5.68 12.73 -13.06
CA TRP A 151 -5.39 11.65 -12.13
C TRP A 151 -6.49 11.63 -11.07
N HIS A 152 -7.14 10.47 -10.92
CA HIS A 152 -8.21 10.27 -9.96
C HIS A 152 -7.76 9.35 -8.84
N ASN A 153 -8.02 9.74 -7.59
CA ASN A 153 -7.74 8.94 -6.42
C ASN A 153 -8.80 7.84 -6.23
N VAL A 154 -8.76 6.81 -7.07
CA VAL A 154 -9.75 5.72 -7.07
C VAL A 154 -9.56 4.69 -5.95
N ALA A 155 -8.49 4.80 -5.16
CA ALA A 155 -8.09 3.80 -4.16
C ALA A 155 -7.97 4.37 -2.74
N ASP A 156 -8.50 5.57 -2.50
CA ASP A 156 -8.37 6.31 -1.24
C ASP A 156 -6.90 6.43 -0.78
N ASP A 157 -5.99 6.64 -1.73
CA ASP A 157 -4.56 6.79 -1.46
C ASP A 157 -4.33 7.98 -0.49
N THR A 158 -3.66 7.72 0.63
CA THR A 158 -3.41 8.72 1.69
C THR A 158 -2.21 9.61 1.36
N PRO A 159 -2.13 10.86 1.86
CA PRO A 159 -1.02 11.80 1.60
C PRO A 159 0.26 11.53 2.42
N THR A 160 0.37 10.38 3.08
CA THR A 160 1.50 10.08 4.00
C THR A 160 2.82 9.94 3.23
N VAL A 161 3.72 10.91 3.39
CA VAL A 161 5.08 10.85 2.84
C VAL A 161 6.08 10.57 3.96
N LEU A 162 6.92 9.56 3.74
CA LEU A 162 8.05 9.22 4.59
C LEU A 162 9.32 9.84 3.99
N VAL A 163 10.14 10.49 4.79
CA VAL A 163 11.39 11.11 4.32
C VAL A 163 12.58 10.63 5.15
N TRP A 164 13.71 10.45 4.49
CA TRP A 164 14.99 10.14 5.10
C TRP A 164 16.06 11.10 4.60
N ILE A 165 16.96 11.47 5.50
CA ILE A 165 18.25 12.06 5.17
C ILE A 165 19.19 10.92 4.74
N LEU A 166 19.94 11.15 3.66
CA LEU A 166 20.92 10.19 3.16
C LEU A 166 22.28 10.40 3.81
N ASP A 167 23.00 9.30 4.03
CA ASP A 167 24.41 9.31 4.40
C ASP A 167 25.32 9.64 3.20
N THR A 168 26.64 9.66 3.43
CA THR A 168 27.63 9.97 2.37
C THR A 168 27.72 8.89 1.29
N ASN A 169 27.12 7.71 1.51
CA ASN A 169 27.03 6.63 0.52
C ASN A 169 25.68 6.63 -0.22
N GLY A 170 24.81 7.60 0.05
CA GLY A 170 23.46 7.69 -0.52
C GLY A 170 22.45 6.72 0.11
N ALA A 171 22.77 6.13 1.26
CA ALA A 171 21.88 5.23 1.98
C ALA A 171 21.01 6.02 3.00
N PRO A 172 19.73 5.68 3.17
CA PRO A 172 18.89 6.30 4.20
C PRO A 172 19.45 6.10 5.61
N ILE A 173 19.62 7.19 6.35
CA ILE A 173 19.88 7.15 7.80
C ILE A 173 18.53 6.82 8.46
N ALA A 174 18.30 5.53 8.72
CA ALA A 174 17.03 5.00 9.21
C ALA A 174 17.18 4.25 10.52
N GLU A 175 16.18 4.36 11.39
CA GLU A 175 16.04 3.50 12.56
C GLU A 175 15.47 2.12 12.18
N ARG A 176 15.90 1.05 12.85
CA ARG A 176 15.32 -0.28 12.65
C ARG A 176 13.94 -0.36 13.30
N GLY A 177 12.92 -0.76 12.53
CA GLY A 177 11.63 -1.17 13.09
C GLY A 177 10.62 -0.05 13.34
N PHE A 178 10.70 1.07 12.60
CA PHE A 178 9.69 2.12 12.73
C PHE A 178 8.30 1.65 12.27
N MET A 179 7.27 2.01 13.04
CA MET A 179 5.88 1.88 12.62
C MET A 179 5.43 3.17 11.94
N THR A 180 4.77 3.04 10.79
CA THR A 180 4.14 4.16 10.10
C THR A 180 2.68 4.22 10.51
N TRP A 181 2.26 5.34 11.10
CA TRP A 181 0.85 5.64 11.32
C TRP A 181 0.29 6.25 10.04
N GLY A 182 -0.87 5.81 9.60
CA GLY A 182 -1.54 6.42 8.45
C GLY A 182 -1.91 7.87 8.76
N SER A 183 -1.59 8.79 7.86
CA SER A 183 -2.15 10.14 7.92
C SER A 183 -3.67 10.08 7.78
N VAL A 184 -4.36 11.01 8.45
CA VAL A 184 -5.78 11.25 8.22
C VAL A 184 -5.96 11.93 6.86
N GLY A 185 -6.96 11.50 6.09
CA GLY A 185 -7.33 12.11 4.81
C GLY A 185 -6.90 11.31 3.57
N THR A 186 -7.48 11.69 2.43
CA THR A 186 -7.19 11.13 1.10
C THR A 186 -6.52 12.20 0.23
N LEU A 187 -5.70 11.78 -0.73
CA LEU A 187 -5.18 12.67 -1.77
C LEU A 187 -6.34 13.20 -2.61
N PRO A 188 -6.31 14.48 -3.04
CA PRO A 188 -7.27 15.00 -4.00
C PRO A 188 -7.00 14.43 -5.40
N ASP A 189 -8.00 14.51 -6.26
CA ASP A 189 -7.78 14.38 -7.71
C ASP A 189 -6.88 15.51 -8.21
N LEU A 190 -6.14 15.27 -9.30
CA LEU A 190 -5.21 16.24 -9.88
C LEU A 190 -5.40 16.32 -11.40
N GLU A 191 -5.71 17.50 -11.90
CA GLU A 191 -5.76 17.79 -13.34
C GLU A 191 -4.35 17.70 -13.99
N PRO A 192 -4.24 17.58 -15.32
CA PRO A 192 -2.96 17.61 -16.02
C PRO A 192 -2.11 18.83 -15.66
N GLY A 193 -0.90 18.62 -15.16
CA GLY A 193 0.02 19.67 -14.71
C GLY A 193 -0.29 20.26 -13.33
N GLU A 194 -1.40 19.88 -12.70
CA GLU A 194 -1.75 20.34 -11.36
C GLU A 194 -0.78 19.81 -10.32
N SER A 195 -0.48 20.65 -9.33
CA SER A 195 0.38 20.32 -8.20
C SER A 195 -0.30 20.66 -6.89
N THR A 196 -0.11 19.81 -5.89
CA THR A 196 -0.56 20.06 -4.52
C THR A 196 0.59 19.90 -3.54
N VAL A 197 0.65 20.80 -2.56
CA VAL A 197 1.59 20.70 -1.45
C VAL A 197 0.97 19.81 -0.39
N LEU A 198 1.67 18.73 -0.03
CA LEU A 198 1.23 17.79 0.99
C LEU A 198 1.57 18.31 2.38
N TYR A 199 0.93 17.72 3.40
CA TYR A 199 1.30 17.96 4.79
C TYR A 199 2.77 17.64 5.04
N ALA A 200 3.30 18.17 6.15
CA ALA A 200 4.68 17.92 6.56
C ALA A 200 4.96 16.41 6.56
N ALA A 201 6.02 16.02 5.86
CA ALA A 201 6.44 14.64 5.75
C ALA A 201 6.90 14.11 7.11
N ASP A 202 6.70 12.81 7.29
CA ASP A 202 7.16 12.09 8.47
C ASP A 202 8.66 11.77 8.30
N LEU A 203 9.49 12.56 8.97
CA LEU A 203 10.94 12.39 8.93
C LEU A 203 11.35 11.18 9.77
N LYS A 204 11.91 10.17 9.08
CA LYS A 204 12.33 8.90 9.66
C LYS A 204 13.80 8.84 10.06
N THR A 205 14.55 9.91 9.83
CA THR A 205 15.93 10.02 10.31
C THR A 205 15.94 10.33 11.80
N PRO A 206 16.52 9.45 12.65
CA PRO A 206 16.57 9.67 14.08
C PRO A 206 17.48 10.84 14.44
N ASN A 207 17.10 11.60 15.46
CA ASN A 207 17.87 12.74 15.99
C ASN A 207 18.26 13.77 14.91
N ALA A 208 17.40 14.01 13.92
CA ALA A 208 17.69 14.94 12.82
C ALA A 208 17.95 16.38 13.31
N GLU A 209 17.38 16.77 14.44
CA GLU A 209 17.62 18.03 15.14
C GLU A 209 19.06 18.17 15.68
N SER A 210 19.77 17.05 15.87
CA SER A 210 21.14 17.01 16.37
C SER A 210 22.20 17.04 15.25
N LEU A 211 21.78 17.13 13.99
CA LEU A 211 22.70 17.20 12.87
C LEU A 211 23.50 18.52 12.87
N PRO A 212 24.80 18.49 12.56
CA PRO A 212 25.60 19.70 12.47
C PRO A 212 25.16 20.57 11.28
N PRO A 213 25.53 21.86 11.27
CA PRO A 213 25.35 22.70 10.09
C PRO A 213 25.93 22.06 8.83
N GLY A 214 25.22 22.15 7.73
CA GLY A 214 25.65 21.55 6.47
C GLY A 214 24.53 21.35 5.47
N THR A 215 24.89 20.78 4.33
CA THR A 215 23.96 20.40 3.26
C THR A 215 23.81 18.89 3.23
N TYR A 216 22.57 18.44 3.24
CA TYR A 216 22.19 17.03 3.25
C TYR A 216 21.29 16.73 2.06
N THR A 217 21.35 15.49 1.58
CA THR A 217 20.44 15.00 0.55
C THR A 217 19.25 14.30 1.21
N LEU A 218 18.06 14.58 0.69
CA LEU A 218 16.82 13.96 1.13
C LEU A 218 16.31 12.97 0.10
N THR A 219 15.70 11.88 0.55
CA THR A 219 14.84 11.04 -0.27
C THR A 219 13.55 10.76 0.47
N GLY A 220 12.47 10.48 -0.25
CA GLY A 220 11.21 10.14 0.36
C GLY A 220 10.37 9.19 -0.47
N MET A 221 9.25 8.79 0.11
CA MET A 221 8.27 7.93 -0.53
C MET A 221 6.87 8.26 -0.04
N LEU A 222 5.96 8.52 -0.97
CA LEU A 222 4.52 8.52 -0.70
C LEU A 222 4.07 7.07 -0.50
N HIS A 223 3.70 6.74 0.73
CA HIS A 223 3.59 5.36 1.21
C HIS A 223 2.48 4.56 0.53
N SER A 224 1.30 5.16 0.35
CA SER A 224 0.12 4.53 -0.28
C SER A 224 0.40 4.03 -1.70
N LEU A 225 1.11 4.85 -2.48
CA LEU A 225 1.46 4.56 -3.88
C LEU A 225 2.85 3.92 -4.03
N GLY A 226 3.69 3.94 -3.01
CA GLY A 226 5.12 3.59 -3.14
C GLY A 226 5.85 4.49 -4.16
N LEU A 227 5.39 5.73 -4.34
CA LEU A 227 5.98 6.69 -5.27
C LEU A 227 7.18 7.35 -4.59
N ARG A 228 8.38 7.13 -5.14
CA ARG A 228 9.62 7.69 -4.61
C ARG A 228 9.83 9.11 -5.10
N THR A 229 10.48 9.92 -4.28
CA THR A 229 10.86 11.28 -4.65
C THR A 229 12.09 11.28 -5.53
N GLU A 230 12.26 12.34 -6.31
CA GLU A 230 13.61 12.76 -6.68
C GLU A 230 14.39 13.24 -5.44
N PRO A 231 15.73 13.18 -5.45
CA PRO A 231 16.52 13.70 -4.35
C PRO A 231 16.25 15.19 -4.11
N GLY A 232 15.95 15.55 -2.86
CA GLY A 232 15.85 16.94 -2.41
C GLY A 232 17.10 17.39 -1.65
N SER A 233 17.12 18.64 -1.22
CA SER A 233 18.19 19.20 -0.39
C SER A 233 17.66 19.74 0.94
N LEU A 234 18.43 19.52 2.00
CA LEU A 234 18.24 20.12 3.31
C LEU A 234 19.49 20.91 3.69
N HIS A 235 19.31 22.19 4.00
CA HIS A 235 20.35 23.07 4.51
C HIS A 235 20.12 23.33 6.00
N ILE A 236 21.05 22.92 6.85
CA ILE A 236 21.03 23.20 8.27
C ILE A 236 22.01 24.34 8.55
N THR A 237 21.53 25.42 9.15
CA THR A 237 22.33 26.60 9.52
C THR A 237 22.41 26.78 11.03
#